data_AF-A0A4S0JV37-F1
#
_entry.id   AF-A0A4S0JV37-F1
#
_cell.length_a   1.000
_cell.length_b   1.000
_cell.length_c   1.000
_cell.angle_alpha   90.00
_cell.angle_beta   90.00
_cell.angle_gamma   90.00
#
_symmetry.space_group_name_H-M   'P 1'
#
loop_
_entity.id
_entity.type
_entity.pdbx_description
1 polymer ?
#
loop_
_entity_poly.entity_id
_entity_poly.type
_entity_poly.pdbx_seq_one_letter_code
_entity_poly.pdbx_strand_id
1 'polypeptide(L)'
;MPITVEHTKENLCAAHIYAICASAGVLLGRAHVHDYGVDGSFNTVVHRGKRRVVSGFPLDFQAKSTVDWEIKDSHVVYDLESKTYNDIVSRSAAETTLMLVLLCLPKNSADWHSVTADFTTLRNCCFYHTFKGTPVDNERSTTRVKIPITQLLTPNSLIELLGAEKSRREKQAA
;
A
#
# COMPACT_ATOMS: atom_id res chain seq x y z
N MET A 1 -4.91 -4.72 29.25
CA MET A 1 -5.16 -3.49 28.47
C MET A 1 -5.08 -3.85 26.99
N PRO A 2 -5.96 -3.32 26.13
CA PRO A 2 -5.83 -3.49 24.68
C PRO A 2 -4.62 -2.72 24.14
N ILE A 3 -4.23 -3.01 22.90
CA ILE A 3 -3.23 -2.24 22.15
C ILE A 3 -3.71 -0.80 21.90
N THR A 4 -2.79 0.08 21.47
CA THR A 4 -3.11 1.47 21.14
C THR A 4 -4.03 1.57 19.93
N VAL A 5 -4.70 2.72 19.79
CA VAL A 5 -5.54 3.01 18.62
C VAL A 5 -4.73 2.98 17.33
N GLU A 6 -3.50 3.52 17.33
CA GLU A 6 -2.63 3.49 16.15
C GLU A 6 -2.27 2.07 15.72
N HIS A 7 -1.91 1.18 16.67
CA HIS A 7 -1.69 -0.24 16.35
C HIS A 7 -2.97 -0.92 15.83
N THR A 8 -4.14 -0.48 16.28
CA THR A 8 -5.43 -1.00 15.76
C THR A 8 -5.64 -0.58 14.31
N LYS A 9 -5.39 0.69 13.95
CA LYS A 9 -5.49 1.18 12.58
C LYS A 9 -4.49 0.46 11.66
N GLU A 10 -3.27 0.24 12.12
CA GLU A 10 -2.23 -0.51 11.42
C GLU A 10 -2.67 -1.96 11.14
N ASN A 11 -3.17 -2.66 12.16
CA ASN A 11 -3.68 -4.02 12.01
C ASN A 11 -4.86 -4.11 11.03
N LEU A 12 -5.76 -3.12 11.04
CA LEU A 12 -6.87 -3.04 10.08
C LEU A 12 -6.37 -2.79 8.65
N CYS A 13 -5.36 -1.94 8.47
CA CYS A 13 -4.71 -1.72 7.18
C CYS A 13 -4.10 -3.02 6.65
N ALA A 14 -3.34 -3.73 7.47
CA ALA A 14 -2.80 -5.04 7.14
C ALA A 14 -3.91 -6.04 6.76
N ALA A 15 -5.04 -6.05 7.48
CA ALA A 15 -6.17 -6.92 7.17
C ALA A 15 -6.83 -6.60 5.81
N HIS A 16 -6.98 -5.31 5.46
CA HIS A 16 -7.49 -4.90 4.15
C HIS A 16 -6.54 -5.37 3.04
N ILE A 17 -5.24 -5.12 3.19
CA ILE A 17 -4.22 -5.54 2.23
C ILE A 17 -4.23 -7.06 2.07
N TYR A 18 -4.32 -7.81 3.17
CA TYR A 18 -4.38 -9.27 3.15
C TYR A 18 -5.61 -9.79 2.40
N ALA A 19 -6.78 -9.20 2.66
CA ALA A 19 -8.02 -9.57 1.98
C ALA A 19 -7.94 -9.31 0.47
N ILE A 20 -7.37 -8.16 0.07
CA ILE A 20 -7.14 -7.82 -1.35
C ILE A 20 -6.19 -8.82 -2.00
N CYS A 21 -5.05 -9.13 -1.37
CA CYS A 21 -4.08 -10.10 -1.87
C CYS A 21 -4.69 -11.50 -2.03
N ALA A 22 -5.42 -11.96 -1.02
CA ALA A 22 -6.09 -13.26 -1.04
C ALA A 22 -7.10 -13.35 -2.18
N SER A 23 -7.89 -12.29 -2.40
CA SER A 23 -8.84 -12.22 -3.51
C SER A 23 -8.15 -12.12 -4.88
N ALA A 24 -6.98 -11.50 -4.96
CA ALA A 24 -6.21 -11.36 -6.19
C ALA A 24 -5.34 -12.58 -6.53
N GLY A 25 -5.19 -13.54 -5.60
CA GLY A 25 -4.24 -14.64 -5.74
C GLY A 25 -2.77 -14.19 -5.71
N VAL A 26 -2.48 -13.09 -5.02
CA VAL A 26 -1.15 -12.47 -4.91
C VAL A 26 -0.50 -12.88 -3.59
N LEU A 27 0.80 -13.18 -3.63
CA LEU A 27 1.58 -13.44 -2.43
C LEU A 27 1.90 -12.11 -1.74
N LEU A 28 1.47 -11.99 -0.47
CA LEU A 28 1.89 -10.90 0.40
C LEU A 28 3.19 -11.29 1.11
N GLY A 29 4.29 -10.66 0.72
CA GLY A 29 5.57 -10.71 1.41
C GLY A 29 5.57 -9.74 2.59
N ARG A 30 6.01 -10.21 3.77
CA ARG A 30 6.31 -9.32 4.89
C ARG A 30 7.68 -8.69 4.71
N ALA A 31 7.81 -7.47 5.22
CA ALA A 31 9.10 -6.85 5.46
C ALA A 31 9.98 -7.69 6.38
N HIS A 32 11.27 -7.36 6.39
CA HIS A 32 12.21 -7.89 7.36
C HIS A 32 11.84 -7.48 8.79
N VAL A 33 12.48 -8.09 9.80
CA VAL A 33 12.30 -7.74 11.23
C VAL A 33 12.53 -6.24 11.48
N HIS A 34 13.33 -5.60 10.63
CA HIS A 34 13.46 -4.15 10.53
C HIS A 34 13.05 -3.73 9.11
N ASP A 35 11.93 -3.03 9.00
CA ASP A 35 11.29 -2.68 7.71
C ASP A 35 12.03 -1.59 6.92
N TYR A 36 12.75 -0.70 7.59
CA TYR A 36 13.45 0.45 7.01
C TYR A 36 12.60 1.20 5.96
N GLY A 37 11.32 1.43 6.27
CA GLY A 37 10.40 2.18 5.40
C GLY A 37 9.70 1.34 4.31
N VAL A 38 9.76 0.02 4.41
CA VAL A 38 9.01 -0.91 3.53
C VAL A 38 8.21 -1.86 4.39
N ASP A 39 6.88 -1.71 4.45
CA ASP A 39 6.02 -2.52 5.32
C ASP A 39 5.70 -3.90 4.71
N GLY A 40 5.82 -4.03 3.40
CA GLY A 40 5.68 -5.32 2.72
C GLY A 40 5.85 -5.24 1.21
N SER A 41 5.63 -6.38 0.54
CA SER A 41 5.71 -6.48 -0.91
C SER A 41 4.63 -7.38 -1.49
N PHE A 42 4.13 -7.00 -2.65
CA PHE A 42 3.24 -7.82 -3.47
C PHE A 42 4.06 -8.65 -4.45
N ASN A 43 3.77 -9.94 -4.52
CA ASN A 43 4.53 -10.89 -5.34
C ASN A 43 3.61 -11.77 -6.19
N THR A 44 3.95 -11.90 -7.46
CA THR A 44 3.34 -12.91 -8.34
C THR A 44 4.13 -14.21 -8.33
N VAL A 45 3.50 -15.28 -8.80
CA VAL A 45 4.16 -16.57 -9.01
C VAL A 45 4.29 -16.88 -10.49
N VAL A 46 5.33 -17.61 -10.85
CA VAL A 46 5.55 -18.17 -12.19
C VAL A 46 5.81 -19.67 -12.10
N HIS A 47 5.57 -20.36 -13.20
CA HIS A 47 5.96 -21.77 -13.33
C HIS A 47 7.42 -21.88 -13.78
N ARG A 48 8.21 -22.66 -13.03
CA ARG A 48 9.53 -23.14 -13.46
C ARG A 48 9.49 -24.66 -13.47
N GLY A 49 9.33 -25.24 -14.65
CA GLY A 49 8.96 -26.65 -14.81
C GLY A 49 7.62 -26.95 -14.13
N LYS A 50 7.58 -27.95 -13.25
CA LYS A 50 6.36 -28.38 -12.53
C LYS A 50 6.09 -27.61 -11.23
N ARG A 51 6.96 -26.66 -10.83
CA ARG A 51 6.85 -25.94 -9.56
C ARG A 51 6.40 -24.50 -9.76
N ARG A 52 5.62 -23.97 -8.82
CA ARG A 52 5.37 -22.54 -8.67
C ARG A 52 6.49 -21.94 -7.82
N VAL A 53 7.01 -20.81 -8.27
CA VAL A 53 8.02 -20.01 -7.56
C VAL A 53 7.67 -18.54 -7.67
N VAL A 54 8.22 -17.70 -6.79
CA VAL A 54 8.06 -16.25 -6.88
C VAL A 54 8.65 -15.75 -8.21
N SER A 55 7.95 -14.81 -8.86
CA SER A 55 8.29 -14.29 -10.19
C SER A 55 9.63 -13.54 -10.21
N GLY A 56 10.00 -12.90 -9.08
CA GLY A 56 11.17 -12.06 -8.96
C GLY A 56 10.92 -10.59 -9.30
N PHE A 57 9.66 -10.19 -9.47
CA PHE A 57 9.25 -8.81 -9.73
C PHE A 57 8.30 -8.33 -8.61
N PRO A 58 8.81 -8.08 -7.40
CA PRO A 58 7.99 -7.57 -6.30
C PRO A 58 7.54 -6.14 -6.59
N LEU A 59 6.46 -5.72 -5.95
CA LEU A 59 6.06 -4.33 -5.81
C LEU A 59 6.00 -4.00 -4.32
N ASP A 60 6.90 -3.14 -3.86
CA ASP A 60 7.05 -2.80 -2.45
C ASP A 60 6.03 -1.74 -2.04
N PHE A 61 5.59 -1.75 -0.80
CA PHE A 61 4.70 -0.72 -0.27
C PHE A 61 5.06 -0.27 1.14
N GLN A 62 4.75 0.98 1.44
CA GLN A 62 4.55 1.48 2.79
C GLN A 62 3.05 1.64 3.03
N ALA A 63 2.55 1.01 4.07
CA ALA A 63 1.19 1.12 4.56
C ALA A 63 1.06 2.28 5.56
N LYS A 64 0.02 3.10 5.37
CA LYS A 64 -0.43 4.10 6.34
C LYS A 64 -1.92 3.94 6.55
N SER A 65 -2.40 4.33 7.72
CA SER A 65 -3.83 4.34 8.05
C SER A 65 -4.16 5.60 8.81
N THR A 66 -5.30 6.22 8.48
CA THR A 66 -5.65 7.52 9.03
C THR A 66 -7.16 7.69 9.12
N VAL A 67 -7.61 8.44 10.12
CA VAL A 67 -8.96 9.02 10.14
C VAL A 67 -8.96 10.47 9.62
N ASP A 68 -7.78 11.08 9.51
CA ASP A 68 -7.57 12.45 9.06
C ASP A 68 -7.22 12.47 7.58
N TRP A 69 -8.29 12.41 6.79
CA TRP A 69 -8.29 12.49 5.34
C TRP A 69 -9.58 13.18 4.89
N GLU A 70 -9.56 13.73 3.68
CA GLU A 70 -10.75 14.29 3.03
C GLU A 70 -10.71 14.02 1.52
N ILE A 71 -11.86 14.11 0.86
CA ILE A 71 -11.92 14.16 -0.59
C ILE A 71 -12.05 15.61 -1.02
N LYS A 72 -11.11 16.08 -1.84
CA LYS A 72 -11.12 17.42 -2.43
C LYS A 72 -10.74 17.33 -3.90
N ASP A 73 -11.53 17.93 -4.77
CA ASP A 73 -11.27 17.97 -6.22
C ASP A 73 -10.97 16.59 -6.83
N SER A 74 -11.75 15.56 -6.48
CA SER A 74 -11.55 14.15 -6.89
C SER A 74 -10.22 13.51 -6.44
N HIS A 75 -9.62 14.03 -5.36
CA HIS A 75 -8.44 13.45 -4.73
C HIS A 75 -8.68 13.21 -3.25
N VAL A 76 -8.17 12.09 -2.74
CA VAL A 76 -7.91 11.91 -1.31
C VAL A 76 -6.74 12.80 -0.93
N VAL A 77 -6.96 13.68 0.05
CA VAL A 77 -5.94 14.58 0.59
C VAL A 77 -5.50 14.08 1.96
N TYR A 78 -4.19 13.97 2.14
CA TYR A 78 -3.56 13.45 3.36
C TYR A 78 -2.21 14.13 3.59
N ASP A 79 -1.87 14.39 4.85
CA ASP A 79 -0.56 14.90 5.24
C ASP A 79 0.35 13.72 5.60
N LEU A 80 1.20 13.32 4.65
CA LEU A 80 2.11 12.19 4.77
C LEU A 80 3.40 12.62 5.49
N GLU A 81 3.95 11.79 6.37
CA GLU A 81 5.28 12.04 6.95
C GLU A 81 6.32 12.27 5.85
N SER A 82 7.06 13.39 5.92
CA SER A 82 8.00 13.76 4.85
C SER A 82 9.10 12.72 4.64
N LYS A 83 9.51 12.00 5.68
CA LYS A 83 10.42 10.84 5.53
C LYS A 83 9.85 9.77 4.58
N THR A 84 8.58 9.38 4.73
CA THR A 84 7.95 8.36 3.88
C THR A 84 7.75 8.88 2.45
N TYR A 85 7.40 10.16 2.30
CA TYR A 85 7.39 10.79 0.98
C TYR A 85 8.77 10.72 0.33
N ASN A 86 9.83 11.07 1.07
CA ASN A 86 11.22 11.01 0.61
C ASN A 86 11.63 9.59 0.21
N ASP A 87 11.30 8.58 1.03
CA ASP A 87 11.58 7.17 0.73
C ASP A 87 10.97 6.73 -0.60
N ILE A 88 9.77 7.22 -0.94
CA ILE A 88 9.09 6.91 -2.19
C ILE A 88 9.73 7.65 -3.37
N VAL A 89 9.92 8.97 -3.28
CA VAL A 89 10.42 9.77 -4.42
C VAL A 89 11.91 9.60 -4.69
N SER A 90 12.68 9.14 -3.71
CA SER A 90 14.12 8.92 -3.84
C SER A 90 14.48 7.59 -4.47
N ARG A 91 13.52 6.67 -4.67
CA ARG A 91 13.76 5.40 -5.34
C ARG A 91 14.29 5.64 -6.75
N SER A 92 15.46 5.08 -7.03
CA SER A 92 16.02 5.08 -8.37
C SER A 92 15.22 4.17 -9.30
N ALA A 93 15.36 4.37 -10.61
CA ALA A 93 14.72 3.50 -11.58
C ALA A 93 15.17 2.03 -11.43
N ALA A 94 16.40 1.77 -10.98
CA ALA A 94 16.92 0.41 -10.83
C ALA A 94 16.36 -0.33 -9.61
N GLU A 95 15.73 0.36 -8.67
CA GLU A 95 15.12 -0.24 -7.49
C GLU A 95 13.71 -0.77 -7.76
N THR A 96 13.24 -1.63 -6.86
CA THR A 96 11.82 -2.00 -6.79
C THR A 96 10.98 -0.76 -6.53
N THR A 97 9.86 -0.62 -7.25
CA THR A 97 8.93 0.47 -6.99
C THR A 97 8.40 0.38 -5.55
N LEU A 98 8.50 1.47 -4.80
CA LEU A 98 7.86 1.64 -3.49
C LEU A 98 6.63 2.54 -3.66
N MET A 99 5.46 2.04 -3.28
CA MET A 99 4.20 2.77 -3.32
C MET A 99 3.64 3.04 -1.92
N LEU A 100 2.88 4.12 -1.76
CA LEU A 100 2.03 4.30 -0.59
C LEU A 100 0.77 3.44 -0.76
N VAL A 101 0.38 2.75 0.32
CA VAL A 101 -0.96 2.19 0.51
C VAL A 101 -1.58 2.91 1.70
N LEU A 102 -2.66 3.66 1.48
CA LEU A 102 -3.32 4.48 2.50
C LEU A 102 -4.73 3.98 2.79
N LEU A 103 -4.94 3.39 3.97
CA LEU A 103 -6.27 3.10 4.47
C LEU A 103 -6.92 4.35 5.05
N CYS A 104 -8.03 4.76 4.45
CA CYS A 104 -8.81 5.93 4.85
C CYS A 104 -9.97 5.52 5.76
N LEU A 105 -9.77 5.48 7.08
CA LEU A 105 -10.77 5.01 8.03
C LEU A 105 -11.88 6.03 8.33
N PRO A 106 -13.12 5.62 8.63
CA PRO A 106 -14.14 6.49 9.19
C PRO A 106 -13.67 7.21 10.46
N LYS A 107 -14.17 8.43 10.71
CA LYS A 107 -13.83 9.22 11.91
C LYS A 107 -14.19 8.50 13.22
N ASN A 108 -15.31 7.79 13.24
CA ASN A 108 -15.77 7.00 14.37
C ASN A 108 -15.21 5.58 14.30
N SER A 109 -14.51 5.14 15.35
CA SER A 109 -13.89 3.82 15.39
C SER A 109 -14.88 2.66 15.47
N ALA A 110 -16.09 2.90 15.97
CA ALA A 110 -17.16 1.89 15.97
C ALA A 110 -17.58 1.49 14.54
N ASP A 111 -17.30 2.34 13.56
CA ASP A 111 -17.62 2.08 12.15
C ASP A 111 -16.50 1.36 11.40
N TRP A 112 -15.33 1.13 11.99
CA TRP A 112 -14.19 0.55 11.25
C TRP A 112 -14.43 -0.89 10.81
N HIS A 113 -15.10 -1.67 11.65
CA HIS A 113 -15.41 -3.07 11.39
C HIS A 113 -16.79 -3.43 11.96
N SER A 114 -17.51 -4.28 11.24
CA SER A 114 -18.74 -4.89 11.73
C SER A 114 -18.82 -6.33 11.23
N VAL A 115 -19.55 -7.17 11.97
CA VAL A 115 -19.75 -8.57 11.61
C VAL A 115 -21.19 -8.96 11.89
N THR A 116 -21.77 -9.69 10.96
CA THR A 116 -23.07 -10.34 11.06
C THR A 116 -22.88 -11.84 10.79
N ALA A 117 -23.96 -12.63 10.85
CA ALA A 117 -23.91 -14.03 10.46
C ALA A 117 -23.60 -14.23 8.97
N ASP A 118 -23.89 -13.22 8.13
CA ASP A 118 -23.78 -13.31 6.67
C ASP A 118 -22.49 -12.72 6.13
N PHE A 119 -21.94 -11.70 6.79
CA PHE A 119 -20.76 -10.99 6.28
C PHE A 119 -19.93 -10.31 7.38
N THR A 120 -18.68 -10.03 7.04
CA THR A 120 -17.82 -9.09 7.73
C THR A 120 -17.62 -7.86 6.85
N THR A 121 -17.61 -6.67 7.45
CA THR A 121 -17.28 -5.43 6.76
C THR A 121 -15.97 -4.88 7.30
N LEU A 122 -15.07 -4.57 6.39
CA LEU A 122 -13.94 -3.70 6.59
C LEU A 122 -14.28 -2.38 5.91
N ARG A 123 -14.58 -1.32 6.68
CA ARG A 123 -15.16 -0.09 6.12
C ARG A 123 -14.11 0.83 5.51
N ASN A 124 -14.55 1.51 4.45
CA ASN A 124 -13.73 2.28 3.51
C ASN A 124 -12.68 1.38 2.83
N CYS A 125 -11.70 1.99 2.17
CA CYS A 125 -10.78 1.28 1.29
C CYS A 125 -9.36 1.80 1.43
N CYS A 126 -8.42 0.99 0.97
CA CYS A 126 -7.07 1.43 0.71
C CYS A 126 -7.00 2.17 -0.63
N PHE A 127 -6.41 3.35 -0.65
CA PHE A 127 -5.93 4.00 -1.86
C PHE A 127 -4.45 3.71 -2.04
N TYR A 128 -3.95 3.89 -3.26
CA TYR A 128 -2.53 3.78 -3.52
C TYR A 128 -1.99 4.95 -4.32
N HIS A 129 -0.69 5.24 -4.19
CA HIS A 129 -0.01 6.13 -5.13
C HIS A 129 1.50 5.92 -5.11
N THR A 130 2.16 6.19 -6.23
CA THR A 130 3.60 6.44 -6.30
C THR A 130 3.81 7.93 -6.57
N PHE A 131 4.71 8.55 -5.83
CA PHE A 131 4.97 9.97 -5.96
C PHE A 131 6.18 10.22 -6.85
N LYS A 132 6.20 11.37 -7.53
CA LYS A 132 7.36 11.90 -8.23
C LYS A 132 7.59 13.31 -7.72
N GLY A 133 8.83 13.64 -7.37
CA GLY A 133 9.19 14.95 -6.89
C GLY A 133 10.59 14.97 -6.29
N THR A 134 10.94 16.09 -5.68
CA THR A 134 12.20 16.26 -4.94
C THR A 134 11.97 15.93 -3.47
N PRO A 135 12.93 15.26 -2.80
CA PRO A 135 12.90 15.09 -1.36
C PRO A 135 12.77 16.42 -0.61
N VAL A 136 12.12 16.38 0.54
CA VAL A 136 11.94 17.52 1.44
C VAL A 136 13.01 17.48 2.53
N ASP A 137 13.73 18.60 2.73
CA ASP A 137 14.86 18.66 3.67
C ASP A 137 14.48 18.36 5.12
N ASN A 138 13.32 18.85 5.58
CA ASN A 138 12.85 18.60 6.95
C ASN A 138 12.02 17.31 7.02
N GLU A 139 12.68 16.18 7.26
CA GLU A 139 12.03 14.87 7.35
C GLU A 139 11.03 14.73 8.51
N ARG A 140 11.13 15.57 9.54
CA ARG A 140 10.20 15.59 10.69
C ARG A 140 8.90 16.34 10.40
N SER A 141 8.78 16.94 9.21
CA SER A 141 7.55 17.60 8.76
C SER A 141 6.59 16.62 8.09
N THR A 142 5.46 17.17 7.59
CA THR A 142 4.53 16.44 6.73
C THR A 142 4.46 17.10 5.35
N THR A 143 4.31 16.27 4.31
CA THR A 143 4.06 16.68 2.93
C THR A 143 2.61 16.39 2.58
N ARG A 144 1.87 17.41 2.15
CA ARG A 144 0.49 17.24 1.69
C ARG A 144 0.46 16.52 0.35
N VAL A 145 -0.07 15.31 0.33
CA VAL A 145 -0.23 14.50 -0.86
C VAL A 145 -1.67 14.50 -1.35
N LYS A 146 -1.84 14.33 -2.66
CA LYS A 146 -3.12 14.19 -3.33
C LYS A 146 -3.12 12.88 -4.10
N ILE A 147 -4.03 11.97 -3.76
CA ILE A 147 -4.16 10.67 -4.39
C ILE A 147 -5.48 10.66 -5.19
N PRO A 148 -5.47 10.47 -6.52
CA PRO A 148 -6.72 10.43 -7.28
C PRO A 148 -7.64 9.34 -6.73
N ILE A 149 -8.94 9.64 -6.59
CA ILE A 149 -9.91 8.66 -6.05
C ILE A 149 -10.04 7.40 -6.93
N THR A 150 -9.56 7.46 -8.17
CA THR A 150 -9.49 6.31 -9.08
C THR A 150 -8.35 5.36 -8.74
N GLN A 151 -7.37 5.77 -7.92
CA GLN A 151 -6.29 4.90 -7.43
C GLN A 151 -6.73 4.12 -6.19
N LEU A 152 -7.85 3.43 -6.34
CA LEU A 152 -8.40 2.54 -5.35
C LEU A 152 -7.66 1.20 -5.41
N LEU A 153 -7.13 0.71 -4.30
CA LEU A 153 -6.48 -0.59 -4.24
C LEU A 153 -7.56 -1.67 -4.18
N THR A 154 -7.71 -2.38 -5.29
CA THR A 154 -8.65 -3.48 -5.50
C THR A 154 -7.88 -4.70 -5.98
N PRO A 155 -8.47 -5.90 -5.97
CA PRO A 155 -7.81 -7.07 -6.54
C PRO A 155 -7.38 -6.85 -8.01
N ASN A 156 -8.23 -6.20 -8.81
CA ASN A 156 -7.92 -5.91 -10.22
C ASN A 156 -6.80 -4.88 -10.36
N SER A 157 -6.88 -3.75 -9.66
CA SER A 157 -5.83 -2.72 -9.75
C SER A 157 -4.48 -3.23 -9.23
N LEU A 158 -4.47 -4.12 -8.23
CA LEU A 158 -3.26 -4.79 -7.77
C LEU A 158 -2.63 -5.68 -8.86
N ILE A 159 -3.43 -6.45 -9.59
CA ILE A 159 -2.93 -7.27 -10.72
C ILE A 159 -2.35 -6.38 -11.83
N GLU A 160 -3.03 -5.28 -12.16
CA GLU A 160 -2.55 -4.31 -13.16
C GLU A 160 -1.22 -3.67 -12.74
N LEU A 161 -1.09 -3.27 -11.47
CA LEU A 161 0.13 -2.70 -10.91
C LEU A 161 1.31 -3.68 -10.98
N LEU A 162 1.09 -4.96 -10.63
CA LEU A 162 2.11 -6.00 -10.72
C LEU A 162 2.54 -6.27 -12.17
N GLY A 163 1.59 -6.25 -13.11
CA GLY A 163 1.89 -6.36 -14.55
C GLY A 163 2.71 -5.18 -15.07
N ALA A 164 2.39 -3.97 -14.62
CA ALA A 164 3.14 -2.76 -14.95
C ALA A 164 4.57 -2.81 -14.37
N GLU A 165 4.73 -3.22 -13.11
CA GLU A 165 6.04 -3.34 -12.46
C GLU A 165 6.92 -4.38 -13.17
N LYS A 166 6.37 -5.56 -13.46
CA LYS A 166 7.08 -6.57 -14.26
C LYS A 166 7.56 -6.00 -15.60
N SER A 167 6.65 -5.36 -16.35
CA SER A 167 6.96 -4.78 -17.67
C SER A 167 8.03 -3.69 -17.59
N ARG A 168 8.02 -2.89 -16.51
CA ARG A 168 9.03 -1.86 -16.25
C ARG A 168 10.41 -2.48 -16.03
N ARG A 169 10.49 -3.54 -15.23
CA ARG A 169 11.75 -4.23 -14.89
C ARG A 169 12.34 -4.97 -16.08
N GLU A 170 11.53 -5.64 -16.88
CA GLU A 170 11.99 -6.34 -18.09
C GLU A 170 12.60 -5.37 -19.11
N LYS A 171 12.03 -4.17 -19.27
CA LYS A 171 12.57 -3.12 -20.15
C LYS A 171 13.92 -2.55 -19.71
N GLN A 172 14.31 -2.72 -18.45
CA GLN A 172 15.61 -2.27 -17.94
C GLN A 172 16.72 -3.29 -18.17
N ALA A 173 16.36 -4.56 -18.35
CA ALA A 173 17.28 -5.66 -18.59
C ALA A 173 17.52 -5.92 -20.08
N ALA A 174 16.72 -5.30 -20.96
CA ALA A 174 16.86 -5.33 -22.41
C ALA A 174 17.74 -4.17 -22.90
#